data_AF-A0A2M7TER7-F1
#
_entry.id   AF-A0A2M7TER7-F1
#
_cell.length_a   1.000
_cell.length_b   1.000
_cell.length_c   1.000
_cell.angle_alpha   90.00
_cell.angle_beta   90.00
_cell.angle_gamma   90.00
#
_symmetry.space_group_name_H-M   'P 1'
#
loop_
_entity.id
_entity.type
_entity.pdbx_description
1 polymer ?
#
loop_
_entity_poly.entity_id
_entity_poly.type
_entity_poly.pdbx_seq_one_letter_code
_entity_poly.pdbx_strand_id
1 'polypeptide(L)'
;MQIDFERTYNLIFGSQLWLLHVLRNTPSGIPSSDLVQYFAQQKQQFPEMFENWMLENYLQLLFKKGFCELNEPTQSYKITSRGVAFLSYISDLGYSLSKPL
;
A
#
# COMPACT_ATOMS: atom_id res chain seq x y z
N MET A 1 15.49 -11.86 2.96
CA MET A 1 14.04 -11.61 2.74
C MET A 1 13.41 -10.98 3.98
N GLN A 2 13.47 -11.62 5.16
CA GLN A 2 12.89 -11.09 6.41
C GLN A 2 13.42 -9.71 6.82
N ILE A 3 14.74 -9.47 6.77
CA ILE A 3 15.33 -8.15 7.08
C ILE A 3 14.79 -7.02 6.18
N ASP A 4 14.46 -7.30 4.91
CA ASP A 4 13.90 -6.30 4.00
C ASP A 4 12.43 -5.99 4.35
N PHE A 5 11.65 -7.01 4.73
CA PHE A 5 10.27 -6.83 5.19
C PHE A 5 10.23 -6.06 6.51
N GLU A 6 11.12 -6.37 7.44
CA GLU A 6 11.27 -5.64 8.70
C GLU A 6 11.55 -4.15 8.48
N ARG A 7 12.54 -3.84 7.63
CA ARG A 7 12.87 -2.46 7.26
C ARG A 7 11.70 -1.76 6.58
N THR A 8 10.99 -2.48 5.71
CA THR A 8 9.84 -1.92 5.00
C THR A 8 8.68 -1.65 5.95
N TYR A 9 8.41 -2.54 6.91
CA TYR A 9 7.38 -2.34 7.93
C TYR A 9 7.64 -1.08 8.77
N ASN A 10 8.91 -0.76 9.04
CA ASN A 10 9.26 0.48 9.74
C ASN A 10 9.00 1.76 8.92
N LEU A 11 9.06 1.67 7.59
CA LEU A 11 8.91 2.81 6.67
C LEU A 11 7.51 3.00 6.09
N ILE A 12 6.72 1.92 6.01
CA ILE A 12 5.39 1.95 5.41
C ILE A 12 4.39 2.60 6.37
N PHE A 13 3.48 3.40 5.84
CA PHE A 13 2.39 4.03 6.57
C PHE A 13 1.25 3.04 6.84
N GLY A 14 0.51 3.24 7.93
CA GLY A 14 -0.68 2.43 8.23
C GLY A 14 -1.72 2.42 7.11
N SER A 15 -1.95 3.56 6.45
CA SER A 15 -2.86 3.65 5.30
C SER A 15 -2.38 2.84 4.09
N GLN A 16 -1.06 2.78 3.85
CA GLN A 16 -0.49 1.98 2.77
C GLN A 16 -0.61 0.47 3.07
N LEU A 17 -0.45 0.07 4.33
CA LEU A 17 -0.71 -1.31 4.77
C LEU A 17 -2.18 -1.69 4.57
N TRP A 18 -3.09 -0.80 4.95
CA TRP A 18 -4.52 -0.99 4.71
C TRP A 18 -4.82 -1.14 3.21
N LEU A 19 -4.23 -0.29 2.36
CA LEU A 19 -4.38 -0.40 0.91
C LEU A 19 -3.92 -1.78 0.40
N LEU A 20 -2.76 -2.28 0.84
CA LEU A 20 -2.32 -3.63 0.45
C LEU A 20 -3.31 -4.71 0.92
N HIS A 21 -3.87 -4.56 2.11
CA HIS A 21 -4.90 -5.48 2.61
C HIS A 21 -6.16 -5.46 1.73
N VAL A 22 -6.63 -4.28 1.31
CA VAL A 22 -7.76 -4.16 0.38
C VAL A 22 -7.42 -4.78 -0.98
N LEU A 23 -6.25 -4.48 -1.54
CA LEU A 23 -5.80 -5.05 -2.81
C LEU A 23 -5.72 -6.59 -2.78
N ARG A 24 -5.30 -7.18 -1.65
CA ARG A 24 -5.31 -8.64 -1.45
C ARG A 24 -6.71 -9.23 -1.54
N ASN A 25 -7.72 -8.51 -1.06
CA ASN A 25 -9.11 -8.95 -1.06
C ASN A 25 -9.87 -8.58 -2.35
N THR A 26 -9.22 -7.91 -3.31
CA THR A 26 -9.82 -7.50 -4.58
C THR A 26 -9.04 -8.11 -5.77
N PRO A 27 -9.34 -9.37 -6.17
CA PRO A 27 -8.58 -10.07 -7.21
C PRO A 27 -8.59 -9.39 -8.60
N SER A 28 -9.67 -8.66 -8.90
CA SER A 28 -9.78 -7.85 -10.13
C SER A 28 -8.86 -6.63 -10.13
N GLY A 29 -8.29 -6.26 -8.98
CA GLY A 29 -7.58 -5.01 -8.77
C GLY A 29 -8.52 -3.83 -8.49
N ILE A 30 -7.92 -2.71 -8.09
CA ILE A 30 -8.62 -1.45 -7.84
C ILE A 30 -8.31 -0.48 -8.99
N PRO A 31 -9.32 0.10 -9.66
CA PRO A 31 -9.11 1.11 -10.69
C PRO A 31 -8.29 2.31 -10.19
N SER A 32 -7.49 2.91 -11.07
CA SER A 32 -6.71 4.11 -10.75
C SER A 32 -7.58 5.26 -10.21
N SER A 33 -8.80 5.43 -10.73
CA SER A 33 -9.75 6.44 -10.26
C SER A 33 -10.08 6.30 -8.78
N ASP A 34 -10.30 5.07 -8.33
CA ASP A 34 -10.74 4.76 -6.98
C ASP A 34 -9.57 4.94 -5.99
N LEU A 35 -8.35 4.65 -6.46
CA LEU A 35 -7.13 4.89 -5.70
C LEU A 35 -6.80 6.37 -5.55
N VAL A 36 -7.08 7.18 -6.58
CA VAL A 36 -7.00 8.66 -6.48
C VAL A 36 -7.98 9.16 -5.41
N GLN A 37 -9.21 8.67 -5.40
CA GLN A 37 -10.21 9.04 -4.39
C GLN A 37 -9.78 8.60 -2.99
N TYR A 38 -9.30 7.36 -2.84
CA TYR A 38 -8.78 6.85 -1.58
C TYR A 38 -7.64 7.73 -1.05
N PHE A 39 -6.65 8.07 -1.88
CA PHE A 39 -5.56 8.94 -1.46
C PHE A 39 -6.03 10.35 -1.12
N ALA A 40 -6.99 10.91 -1.87
CA ALA A 40 -7.56 12.22 -1.56
C ALA A 40 -8.21 12.24 -0.16
N GLN A 41 -8.89 11.16 0.25
CA GLN A 41 -9.43 11.02 1.60
C GLN A 41 -8.32 10.95 2.66
N GLN A 42 -7.25 10.18 2.40
CA GLN A 42 -6.11 10.13 3.33
C GLN A 42 -5.42 11.49 3.46
N LYS A 43 -5.27 12.23 2.36
CA LYS A 43 -4.70 13.57 2.34
C LYS A 43 -5.56 14.58 3.10
N GLN A 44 -6.88 14.48 3.02
CA GLN A 44 -7.80 15.33 3.80
C GLN A 44 -7.75 15.01 5.29
N GLN A 45 -7.64 13.74 5.65
CA GLN A 45 -7.57 13.31 7.04
C GLN A 45 -6.23 13.68 7.69
N PHE A 46 -5.15 13.71 6.91
CA PHE A 46 -3.79 13.93 7.40
C PHE A 46 -3.00 14.92 6.53
N PRO A 47 -3.47 16.19 6.48
CA PRO A 47 -2.92 17.18 5.57
C PRO A 47 -1.45 17.49 5.87
N GLU A 48 -1.04 17.56 7.13
CA GLU A 48 0.35 17.85 7.53
C GLU A 48 1.37 16.84 6.97
N MET A 49 0.94 15.59 6.76
CA MET A 49 1.80 14.54 6.23
C MET A 49 1.83 14.51 4.71
N PHE A 50 0.69 14.84 4.06
CA PHE A 50 0.48 14.62 2.63
C PHE A 50 0.28 15.91 1.81
N GLU A 51 0.43 17.09 2.39
CA GLU A 51 0.18 18.40 1.75
C GLU A 51 0.80 18.49 0.35
N ASN A 52 2.08 18.13 0.25
CA ASN A 52 2.87 18.19 -0.99
C ASN A 52 2.96 16.84 -1.72
N TRP A 53 2.22 15.83 -1.28
CA TRP A 53 2.25 14.50 -1.90
C TRP A 53 1.17 14.38 -2.98
N MET A 54 1.56 13.73 -4.07
CA MET A 54 0.68 13.18 -5.10
C MET A 54 0.52 11.68 -4.90
N LEU A 55 -0.44 11.06 -5.61
CA LEU A 55 -0.69 9.61 -5.51
C LEU A 55 0.57 8.80 -5.83
N GLU A 56 1.38 9.26 -6.77
CA GLU A 56 2.63 8.63 -7.17
C GLU A 56 3.63 8.58 -6.02
N ASN A 57 3.74 9.65 -5.22
CA ASN A 57 4.58 9.67 -4.02
C ASN A 57 4.07 8.64 -3.01
N TYR A 58 2.76 8.61 -2.82
CA TYR A 58 2.10 7.69 -1.90
C TYR A 58 2.29 6.22 -2.29
N LEU A 59 2.24 5.89 -3.58
CA LEU A 59 2.42 4.51 -4.04
C LEU A 59 3.89 4.13 -4.27
N GLN A 60 4.80 5.11 -4.27
CA GLN A 60 6.21 4.91 -4.66
C GLN A 60 6.89 3.78 -3.88
N LEU A 61 6.70 3.73 -2.56
CA LEU A 61 7.28 2.68 -1.72
C LEU A 61 6.75 1.29 -2.12
N LEU A 62 5.44 1.19 -2.37
CA LEU A 62 4.77 -0.06 -2.72
C LEU A 62 5.28 -0.59 -4.08
N PHE A 63 5.43 0.28 -5.08
CA PHE A 63 6.02 -0.11 -6.37
C PHE A 63 7.49 -0.46 -6.26
N LYS A 64 8.30 0.36 -5.59
CA LYS A 64 9.74 0.11 -5.43
C LYS A 64 10.02 -1.19 -4.70
N LYS A 65 9.17 -1.57 -3.75
CA LYS A 65 9.27 -2.85 -3.03
C LYS A 65 8.62 -4.02 -3.77
N GLY A 66 7.97 -3.76 -4.90
CA GLY A 66 7.29 -4.74 -5.72
C GLY A 66 6.10 -5.36 -5.01
N PHE A 67 5.39 -4.61 -4.17
CA PHE A 67 4.22 -5.08 -3.41
C PHE A 67 2.92 -4.92 -4.17
N CYS A 68 2.83 -3.93 -5.05
CA CYS A 68 1.74 -3.78 -6.00
C CYS A 68 2.28 -3.49 -7.40
N GLU A 69 1.41 -3.65 -8.39
CA GLU A 69 1.68 -3.40 -9.81
C GLU A 69 0.46 -2.80 -10.48
N LEU A 70 0.68 -2.05 -11.56
CA LEU A 70 -0.37 -1.52 -12.43
C LEU A 70 -0.61 -2.50 -13.59
N ASN A 71 -1.85 -2.94 -13.74
CA ASN A 71 -2.30 -3.62 -14.94
C ASN A 71 -2.62 -2.57 -16.01
N GLU A 72 -1.71 -2.37 -16.96
CA GLU A 72 -1.85 -1.37 -18.03
C GLU A 72 -3.14 -1.52 -18.87
N PRO A 73 -3.52 -2.72 -19.34
CA PRO A 73 -4.78 -2.91 -20.07
C PRO A 73 -6.04 -2.44 -19.34
N THR A 74 -6.13 -2.66 -18.03
CA THR A 74 -7.33 -2.35 -17.24
C THR A 74 -7.19 -1.09 -16.39
N GLN A 75 -6.01 -0.46 -16.40
CA GLN A 75 -5.67 0.67 -15.53
C GLN A 75 -6.04 0.41 -14.05
N SER A 76 -5.74 -0.80 -13.58
CA SER A 76 -6.09 -1.25 -12.24
C SER A 76 -4.87 -1.74 -11.48
N TYR A 77 -4.76 -1.37 -10.22
CA TYR A 77 -3.68 -1.80 -9.34
C TYR A 77 -3.99 -3.13 -8.69
N LYS A 78 -2.99 -4.02 -8.62
CA LYS A 78 -3.09 -5.34 -8.00
C LYS A 78 -1.96 -5.55 -7.01
N ILE A 79 -2.21 -6.38 -6.00
CA ILE A 79 -1.14 -6.86 -5.13
C ILE A 79 -0.33 -7.94 -5.86
N THR A 80 0.98 -7.95 -5.67
CA THR A 80 1.86 -9.01 -6.20
C THR A 80 1.97 -10.16 -5.20
N SER A 81 2.53 -11.30 -5.62
CA SER A 81 2.87 -12.39 -4.69
C SER A 81 3.82 -11.96 -3.58
N ARG A 82 4.72 -10.99 -3.85
CA ARG A 82 5.63 -10.44 -2.85
C ARG A 82 4.88 -9.56 -1.83
N GLY A 83 3.92 -8.77 -2.27
CA GLY A 83 3.04 -8.00 -1.38
C GLY A 83 2.22 -8.91 -0.46
N VAL A 84 1.69 -10.01 -1.00
CA VAL A 84 0.98 -11.03 -0.20
C VAL A 84 1.93 -11.65 0.83
N ALA A 85 3.14 -12.04 0.44
CA ALA A 85 4.13 -12.59 1.36
C ALA A 85 4.53 -11.60 2.46
N PHE A 86 4.61 -10.30 2.14
CA PHE A 86 4.86 -9.25 3.13
C PHE A 86 3.71 -9.12 4.13
N LEU A 87 2.45 -9.14 3.66
CA LEU A 87 1.28 -9.13 4.55
C LEU A 87 1.19 -10.39 5.44
N SER A 88 1.57 -11.56 4.93
CA SER A 88 1.69 -12.76 5.74
C SER A 88 2.78 -12.62 6.81
N TYR A 89 3.97 -12.13 6.44
CA TYR A 89 5.09 -11.91 7.36
C TYR A 89 4.70 -11.04 8.56
N ILE A 90 4.04 -9.89 8.32
CA ILE A 90 3.63 -9.01 9.42
C ILE A 90 2.55 -9.65 10.30
N SER A 91 1.63 -10.43 9.70
CA SER A 91 0.60 -11.15 10.44
C SER A 91 1.19 -12.23 11.34
N ASP A 92 2.15 -13.00 10.82
CA ASP A 92 2.79 -14.12 11.53
C ASP A 92 3.63 -13.63 12.72
N LEU A 93 4.18 -12.41 12.65
CA LEU A 93 4.92 -11.78 13.74
C LEU A 93 4.05 -10.99 14.72
N GLY A 94 2.72 -10.96 14.52
CA GLY A 94 1.81 -10.20 15.37
C GLY A 94 1.94 -8.68 15.24
N TYR A 95 2.50 -8.20 14.12
CA TYR A 95 2.59 -6.77 13.85
C TYR A 95 1.22 -6.18 13.56
N SER A 96 0.96 -5.02 14.15
CA SER A 96 -0.33 -4.34 14.00
C SER A 96 -0.51 -3.83 12.56
N LEU A 97 -1.61 -4.24 11.93
CA LEU A 97 -2.10 -3.60 10.71
C LEU A 97 -2.56 -2.15 11.00
N SER A 98 -2.85 -1.85 12.25
CA SER A 98 -3.21 -0.53 12.79
C SER A 98 -1.95 0.23 13.21
N LYS A 99 -1.00 0.40 12.29
CA LYS A 99 0.15 1.29 12.52
C LYS A 99 -0.36 2.74 12.52
N PRO A 100 0.19 3.65 13.35
CA PRO A 100 0.04 5.07 13.07
C PRO A 100 0.45 5.36 11.63
N LEU A 101 -0.05 6.46 11.07
CA LEU A 101 0.47 6.92 9.79
C LEU A 101 1.97 7.09 9.84
#